data_AF-A0A5K1D574-F1
#
_entry.id   AF-A0A5K1D574-F1
#
_cell.length_a   1.000
_cell.length_b   1.000
_cell.length_c   1.000
_cell.angle_alpha   90.00
_cell.angle_beta   90.00
_cell.angle_gamma   90.00
#
_symmetry.space_group_name_H-M   'P 1'
#
loop_
_entity.id
_entity.type
_entity.pdbx_description
1 polymer ?
#
loop_
_entity_poly.entity_id
_entity_poly.type
_entity_poly.pdbx_seq_one_letter_code
_entity_poly.pdbx_strand_id
1 'polypeptide(L)' 'CRHGYFHVVNNDYTHWEMYAIGGSAEPTINSQGNRYLAPYNPFAKE' A
#
# COMPACT_ATOMS: atom_id res chain seq x y z
N CYS A 1 -7.41 -3.56 -3.51
CA CYS A 1 -7.66 -4.42 -4.69
C CYS A 1 -8.41 -5.70 -4.28
N ARG A 2 -9.17 -6.35 -5.18
CA ARG A 2 -9.96 -7.56 -4.87
C ARG A 2 -9.78 -8.61 -5.97
N HIS A 3 -9.25 -9.78 -5.60
CA HIS A 3 -8.84 -10.89 -6.50
C HIS A 3 -7.76 -10.53 -7.54
N GLY A 4 -6.99 -11.52 -7.98
CA GLY A 4 -6.02 -11.36 -9.06
C GLY A 4 -4.64 -10.85 -8.61
N TYR A 5 -3.82 -10.48 -9.59
CA TYR A 5 -2.44 -10.04 -9.39
C TYR A 5 -2.27 -8.55 -9.70
N PHE A 6 -1.60 -7.83 -8.81
CA PHE A 6 -1.29 -6.41 -8.97
C PHE A 6 0.20 -6.19 -8.80
N HIS A 7 0.81 -5.50 -9.76
CA HIS A 7 2.19 -5.06 -9.66
C HIS A 7 2.22 -3.55 -9.45
N VAL A 8 2.60 -3.12 -8.25
CA VAL A 8 2.67 -1.71 -7.85
C VAL A 8 4.14 -1.30 -7.82
N VAL A 9 4.55 -0.45 -8.76
CA VAL A 9 5.97 -0.15 -9.01
C VAL A 9 6.24 1.35 -9.06
N ASN A 10 7.31 1.79 -8.40
CA ASN A 10 7.86 3.16 -8.45
C ASN A 10 6.88 4.28 -8.08
N ASN A 11 6.03 4.05 -7.06
CA ASN A 11 5.12 5.07 -6.52
C ASN A 11 5.71 5.74 -5.28
N ASP A 12 5.45 7.04 -5.11
CA ASP A 12 5.78 7.80 -3.89
C ASP A 12 4.50 8.03 -3.08
N TYR A 13 4.34 7.25 -2.01
CA TYR A 13 3.26 7.39 -1.07
C TYR A 13 3.74 8.31 0.06
N THR A 14 3.00 9.39 0.33
CA THR A 14 3.43 10.39 1.33
C THR A 14 2.36 10.80 2.33
N HIS A 15 1.09 10.52 2.06
CA HIS A 15 -0.04 11.00 2.86
C HIS A 15 -1.20 9.98 2.85
N TRP A 16 -0.93 8.72 3.21
CA TRP A 16 -2.02 7.76 3.44
C TRP A 16 -2.55 7.89 4.87
N GLU A 17 -3.87 7.72 5.03
CA GLU A 17 -4.53 7.96 6.32
C GLU A 17 -4.60 6.70 7.21
N MET A 18 -4.73 5.52 6.59
CA MET A 18 -4.86 4.24 7.31
C MET A 18 -3.95 3.13 6.79
N TYR A 19 -3.70 3.05 5.49
CA TYR A 19 -2.76 2.10 4.86
C TYR A 19 -2.38 2.62 3.46
N ALA A 20 -1.16 2.36 3.00
CA ALA A 20 -0.70 2.79 1.68
C ALA A 20 -1.20 1.88 0.55
N ILE A 21 -1.23 0.57 0.79
CA ILE A 21 -1.68 -0.46 -0.15
C ILE A 21 -2.47 -1.51 0.62
N GLY A 22 -3.62 -1.92 0.09
CA GLY A 22 -4.48 -2.90 0.76
C GLY A 22 -5.30 -3.74 -0.22
N GLY A 23 -5.73 -4.91 0.25
CA GLY A 23 -6.50 -5.85 -0.55
C GLY A 23 -7.44 -6.72 0.27
N SER A 24 -8.45 -7.27 -0.40
CA SER A 24 -9.40 -8.21 0.18
C SER A 24 -9.66 -9.38 -0.78
N ALA A 25 -10.14 -10.50 -0.24
CA ALA A 25 -10.40 -11.73 -0.99
C ALA A 25 -9.16 -12.26 -1.74
N GLU A 26 -8.06 -12.40 -0.99
CA GLU A 26 -6.82 -13.08 -1.40
C GLU A 26 -6.20 -12.57 -2.73
N PRO A 27 -5.91 -11.27 -2.87
CA PRO A 27 -5.14 -10.79 -4.01
C PRO A 27 -3.66 -11.11 -3.82
N THR A 28 -2.92 -11.24 -4.93
CA THR A 28 -1.45 -11.22 -4.91
C THR A 28 -0.98 -9.83 -5.29
N ILE A 29 -0.22 -9.18 -4.42
CA ILE A 29 0.31 -7.83 -4.67
C ILE A 29 1.83 -7.89 -4.62
N ASN A 30 2.48 -7.60 -5.74
CA ASN A 30 3.91 -7.36 -5.78
C ASN A 30 4.16 -5.85 -5.71
N SER A 31 4.86 -5.40 -4.67
CA SER A 31 5.23 -4.00 -4.46
C SER A 31 6.74 -3.84 -4.59
N GLN A 32 7.20 -3.17 -5.65
CA GLN A 32 8.62 -3.03 -5.94
C GLN A 32 9.02 -1.56 -6.17
N GLY A 33 10.10 -1.12 -5.52
CA GLY A 33 10.66 0.22 -5.76
C GLY A 33 9.77 1.39 -5.33
N ASN A 34 8.76 1.14 -4.49
CA ASN A 34 7.90 2.20 -3.95
C ASN A 34 8.59 2.90 -2.77
N ARG A 35 8.33 4.21 -2.62
CA ARG A 35 8.72 5.01 -1.46
C ARG A 35 7.51 5.20 -0.55
N TYR A 36 7.73 4.97 0.74
CA TYR A 36 6.72 5.05 1.78
C TYR A 36 7.16 6.07 2.83
N LEU A 37 6.48 7.21 2.93
CA LEU A 37 6.60 8.14 4.05
C LEU A 37 5.40 7.98 4.99
N ALA A 38 5.65 7.43 6.17
CA ALA A 38 4.61 7.17 7.16
C ALA A 38 3.94 8.47 7.65
N PRO A 39 2.61 8.47 7.84
CA PRO A 39 1.89 9.59 8.44
C PRO A 39 2.25 9.74 9.93
N TYR A 40 2.09 10.95 10.47
CA TYR A 40 2.35 11.25 11.89
C TYR A 40 1.38 10.54 12.85
N ASN A 41 0.19 10.18 12.36
CA ASN A 41 -0.81 9.48 13.17
C ASN A 41 -0.32 8.06 13.49
N PRO A 42 0.00 7.73 14.75
CA PRO A 42 0.48 6.40 15.12
C PRO A 42 -0.59 5.31 15.00
N PHE A 43 -1.86 5.69 14.80
CA PHE A 43 -2.97 4.77 14.54
C PHE A 43 -3.20 4.50 13.05
N ALA A 44 -2.49 5.18 12.16
CA ALA A 44 -2.41 4.74 10.77
C ALA A 44 -1.74 3.36 10.76
N LYS A 45 -2.43 2.36 10.24
CA LYS A 45 -1.93 0.99 10.20
C LYS A 45 -0.87 0.86 9.10
N GLU A 46 -0.05 -0.18 9.23
CA GLU A 46 0.85 -0.63 8.15
C GLU A 46 0.07 -1.20 6.96
#